data_AF-A0A2E6KX08-F1
#
_entry.id   AF-A0A2E6KX08-F1
#
_cell.length_a   1.000
_cell.length_b   1.000
_cell.length_c   1.000
_cell.angle_alpha   90.00
_cell.angle_beta   90.00
_cell.angle_gamma   90.00
#
_symmetry.space_group_name_H-M   'P 1'
#
loop_
_entity.id
_entity.type
_entity.pdbx_description
1 polymer ?
#
loop_
_entity_poly.entity_id
_entity_poly.type
_entity_poly.pdbx_seq_one_letter_code
_entity_poly.pdbx_strand_id
1 'polypeptide(L)'
;MKTTEGDYLTTKQSVLDKWFLRQDIINQLLESGEESETAAKFAERIMPVVEAEESEYQSLVDPFDRSVALVLSLVKDQELNPWDVDLSTFLKVFTKRVRLEASKLNLPACGRLIRMAWEVLNQQAIVLFDRVQNMDYEDEWEDELDFGWESDYDDQDYLFTASILHGEADEILPSLFDERIRRDEGRPVTLGELLSAFKDAADDAEELKIREANRLAHQAELGEYLSNVGGRMHNEDLEGDIFRCWTALRRTCNKHGSPKVRVIDVIGELGLILEQENGTEVDGYGEEAKVASFIASLFLTHRGFALISQDEVPYGDIMLEDLWPNIAEFDEVNRRIEENKRLQSEANNTEETGSVQFAKKRAEKLRLREEKERAAREQELALQDSKALEGHDWLVE
;
A
#
# COMPACT_ATOMS: atom_id res chain seq x y z
N MET A 1 23.12 -49.26 -51.62
CA MET A 1 22.57 -48.08 -50.92
C MET A 1 21.59 -47.39 -51.86
N LYS A 2 20.30 -47.71 -51.75
CA LYS A 2 19.23 -46.92 -52.37
C LYS A 2 18.52 -46.25 -51.21
N THR A 3 18.83 -44.98 -50.98
CA THR A 3 18.03 -44.08 -50.14
C THR A 3 16.69 -43.92 -50.85
N THR A 4 15.65 -44.51 -50.27
CA THR A 4 14.28 -44.49 -50.79
C THR A 4 13.66 -43.12 -50.57
N GLU A 5 12.90 -42.61 -51.55
CA GLU A 5 12.27 -41.28 -51.58
C GLU A 5 11.39 -40.95 -50.35
N GLY A 6 11.01 -41.95 -49.55
CA GLY A 6 10.32 -41.77 -48.27
C GLY A 6 11.15 -41.04 -47.20
N ASP A 7 12.46 -41.31 -47.10
CA ASP A 7 13.31 -40.69 -46.08
C ASP A 7 13.48 -39.18 -46.31
N TYR A 8 13.38 -38.74 -47.57
CA TYR A 8 13.45 -37.32 -47.96
C TYR A 8 12.16 -36.55 -47.67
N LEU A 9 11.00 -37.23 -47.54
CA LEU A 9 9.72 -36.60 -47.21
C LEU A 9 9.56 -36.45 -45.69
N THR A 10 9.94 -37.47 -44.91
CA THR A 10 9.90 -37.41 -43.44
C THR A 10 10.86 -36.37 -42.87
N THR A 11 12.06 -36.23 -43.44
CA THR A 11 13.01 -35.18 -43.05
C THR A 11 12.52 -33.77 -43.40
N LYS A 12 11.86 -33.57 -44.56
CA LYS A 12 11.28 -32.27 -44.91
C LYS A 12 10.10 -31.87 -44.03
N GLN A 13 9.25 -32.81 -43.62
CA GLN A 13 8.19 -32.55 -42.64
C GLN A 13 8.78 -32.16 -41.28
N SER A 14 9.82 -32.86 -40.80
CA SER A 14 10.47 -32.52 -39.52
C SER A 14 11.13 -31.12 -39.51
N VAL A 15 11.66 -30.66 -40.65
CA VAL A 15 12.29 -29.32 -40.76
C VAL A 15 11.24 -28.22 -40.87
N LEU A 16 10.12 -28.48 -41.53
CA LEU A 16 8.97 -27.59 -41.54
C LEU A 16 8.37 -27.46 -40.13
N ASP A 17 8.21 -28.57 -39.40
CA ASP A 17 7.73 -28.56 -38.01
C ASP A 17 8.61 -27.73 -37.08
N LYS A 18 9.95 -27.78 -37.25
CA LYS A 18 10.89 -26.94 -36.49
C LYS A 18 10.71 -25.45 -36.75
N TRP A 19 10.61 -25.08 -38.03
CA TRP A 19 10.42 -23.68 -38.41
C TRP A 19 9.06 -23.16 -37.93
N PHE A 20 8.01 -23.98 -38.03
CA PHE A 20 6.69 -23.65 -37.54
C PHE A 20 6.65 -23.52 -36.02
N LEU A 21 7.27 -24.44 -35.27
CA LEU A 21 7.35 -24.34 -33.80
C LEU A 21 8.13 -23.08 -33.37
N ARG A 22 9.25 -22.78 -34.02
CA ARG A 22 10.01 -21.55 -33.77
C ARG A 22 9.16 -20.31 -34.02
N GLN A 23 8.46 -20.26 -35.14
CA GLN A 23 7.62 -19.11 -35.49
C GLN A 23 6.40 -19.01 -34.56
N ASP A 24 5.81 -20.13 -34.15
CA ASP A 24 4.69 -20.18 -33.20
C ASP A 24 5.11 -19.62 -31.84
N ILE A 25 6.25 -20.07 -31.29
CA ILE A 25 6.79 -19.54 -30.04
C ILE A 25 7.02 -18.02 -30.13
N ILE A 26 7.62 -17.55 -31.23
CA ILE A 26 7.87 -16.11 -31.43
C ILE A 26 6.54 -15.34 -31.50
N ASN A 27 5.55 -15.83 -32.25
CA ASN A 27 4.26 -15.18 -32.38
C ASN A 27 3.52 -15.11 -31.03
N GLN A 28 3.52 -16.21 -30.26
CA GLN A 28 2.87 -16.25 -28.95
C GLN A 28 3.54 -15.32 -27.94
N LEU A 29 4.88 -15.23 -27.94
CA LEU A 29 5.60 -14.30 -27.07
C LEU A 29 5.41 -12.83 -27.47
N LEU A 30 5.23 -12.55 -28.76
CA LEU A 30 4.85 -11.22 -29.22
C LEU A 30 3.40 -10.88 -28.83
N GLU A 31 2.49 -11.85 -28.87
CA GLU A 31 1.10 -11.70 -28.39
C GLU A 31 1.03 -11.46 -26.88
N SER A 32 1.91 -12.09 -26.08
CA SER A 32 2.01 -11.86 -24.64
C SER A 32 2.65 -10.52 -24.26
N GLY A 33 3.20 -9.78 -25.25
CA GLY A 33 3.73 -8.43 -25.08
C GLY A 33 5.24 -8.36 -24.87
N GLU A 34 5.99 -9.41 -25.19
CA GLU A 34 7.45 -9.39 -25.13
C GLU A 34 8.11 -8.59 -26.25
N GLU A 35 9.34 -8.14 -25.99
CA GLU A 35 10.18 -7.53 -27.02
C GLU A 35 10.57 -8.56 -28.09
N SER A 36 10.56 -8.13 -29.36
CA SER A 36 10.89 -9.03 -30.49
C SER A 36 12.28 -9.66 -30.36
N GLU A 37 13.25 -8.97 -29.75
CA GLU A 37 14.60 -9.49 -29.54
C GLU A 37 14.65 -10.55 -28.43
N THR A 38 13.86 -10.42 -27.36
CA THR A 38 13.82 -11.41 -26.27
C THR A 38 13.12 -12.68 -26.71
N ALA A 39 12.01 -12.54 -27.44
CA ALA A 39 11.28 -13.66 -28.03
C ALA A 39 12.16 -14.48 -28.99
N ALA A 40 12.93 -13.79 -29.85
CA ALA A 40 13.87 -14.45 -30.75
C ALA A 40 14.98 -15.19 -30.00
N LYS A 41 15.60 -14.56 -28.98
CA LYS A 41 16.63 -15.20 -28.15
C LYS A 41 16.12 -16.44 -27.43
N PHE A 42 14.89 -16.39 -26.93
CA PHE A 42 14.26 -17.53 -26.27
C PHE A 42 14.04 -18.67 -27.26
N ALA A 43 13.45 -18.40 -28.42
CA ALA A 43 13.24 -19.41 -29.44
C ALA A 43 14.56 -20.06 -29.87
N GLU A 44 15.62 -19.27 -30.10
CA GLU A 44 16.96 -19.79 -30.41
C GLU A 44 17.58 -20.61 -29.28
N ARG A 45 17.28 -20.31 -28.01
CA ARG A 45 17.75 -21.09 -26.85
C ARG A 45 17.06 -22.45 -26.75
N ILE A 46 15.78 -22.54 -27.12
CA ILE A 46 14.99 -23.77 -27.03
C ILE A 46 15.21 -24.70 -28.22
N MET A 47 15.54 -24.19 -29.41
CA MET A 47 15.77 -25.04 -30.59
C MET A 47 16.81 -26.17 -30.36
N PRO A 48 17.98 -25.93 -29.74
CA PRO A 48 18.93 -27.00 -29.41
C PRO A 48 18.35 -28.06 -28.46
N VAL A 49 17.46 -27.66 -27.55
CA VAL A 49 16.79 -28.58 -26.61
C VAL A 49 15.74 -29.42 -27.33
N VAL A 50 15.06 -28.86 -28.34
CA VAL A 50 14.15 -29.60 -29.22
C VAL A 50 14.91 -30.61 -30.10
N GLU A 51 16.17 -30.31 -30.43
CA GLU A 51 17.03 -31.18 -31.24
C GLU A 51 17.71 -32.29 -30.45
N ALA A 52 17.91 -32.11 -29.15
CA ALA A 52 18.53 -33.10 -28.29
C ALA A 52 17.67 -34.37 -28.17
N GLU A 53 18.30 -35.54 -28.18
CA GLU A 53 17.60 -36.81 -27.97
C GLU A 53 17.26 -37.01 -26.48
N GLU A 54 16.27 -37.86 -26.18
CA GLU A 54 15.81 -38.12 -24.80
C GLU A 54 16.91 -38.56 -23.82
N SER A 55 17.99 -39.16 -24.33
CA SER A 55 19.17 -39.53 -23.54
C SER A 55 20.01 -38.32 -23.10
N GLU A 56 19.88 -37.17 -23.76
CA GLU A 56 20.66 -35.96 -23.51
C GLU A 56 19.95 -35.00 -22.55
N TYR A 57 18.63 -35.13 -22.36
CA TYR A 57 17.85 -34.28 -21.44
C TYR A 57 18.31 -34.37 -19.98
N GLN A 58 18.81 -35.53 -19.55
CA GLN A 58 19.37 -35.70 -18.19
C GLN A 58 20.74 -35.03 -18.01
N SER A 59 21.41 -34.67 -19.10
CA SER A 59 22.73 -34.02 -19.10
C SER A 59 22.66 -32.48 -19.10
N LEU A 60 21.47 -31.92 -19.32
CA LEU A 60 21.25 -30.48 -19.31
C LEU A 60 21.57 -29.88 -17.93
N VAL A 61 22.42 -28.85 -17.94
CA VAL A 61 22.92 -28.18 -16.73
C VAL A 61 21.82 -27.36 -16.08
N ASP A 62 21.05 -26.64 -16.90
CA ASP A 62 20.07 -25.68 -16.42
C ASP A 62 18.76 -26.37 -15.99
N PRO A 63 18.24 -26.09 -14.78
CA PRO A 63 16.95 -26.63 -14.32
C PRO A 63 15.76 -26.19 -15.19
N PHE A 64 15.81 -25.02 -15.83
CA PHE A 64 14.74 -24.54 -16.69
C PHE A 64 14.73 -25.28 -18.04
N ASP A 65 15.88 -25.42 -18.69
CA ASP A 65 15.99 -26.20 -19.94
C ASP A 65 15.56 -27.67 -19.72
N ARG A 66 15.82 -28.24 -18.54
CA ARG A 66 15.34 -29.59 -18.16
C ARG A 66 13.82 -29.68 -18.07
N SER A 67 13.16 -28.67 -17.54
CA SER A 67 11.70 -28.63 -17.49
C SER A 67 11.06 -28.43 -18.88
N VAL A 68 11.70 -27.66 -19.77
CA VAL A 68 11.25 -27.55 -21.17
C VAL A 68 11.41 -28.90 -21.89
N ALA A 69 12.56 -29.55 -21.73
CA ALA A 69 12.81 -30.88 -22.26
C ALA A 69 11.76 -31.90 -21.76
N LEU A 70 11.34 -31.79 -20.50
CA LEU A 70 10.29 -32.63 -19.94
C LEU A 70 8.94 -32.42 -20.66
N VAL A 71 8.54 -31.17 -20.91
CA VAL A 71 7.30 -30.85 -21.66
C VAL A 71 7.37 -31.41 -23.08
N LEU A 72 8.50 -31.22 -23.76
CA LEU A 72 8.73 -31.76 -25.11
C LEU A 72 8.70 -33.28 -25.15
N SER A 73 9.34 -33.94 -24.17
CA SER A 73 9.32 -35.41 -24.05
C SER A 73 7.90 -35.94 -23.85
N LEU A 74 7.06 -35.23 -23.07
CA LEU A 74 5.71 -35.67 -22.79
C LEU A 74 4.81 -35.61 -24.02
N VAL A 75 4.93 -34.55 -24.80
CA VAL A 75 4.17 -34.37 -26.05
C VAL A 75 4.55 -35.47 -27.04
N LYS A 76 5.85 -35.79 -27.13
CA LYS A 76 6.38 -36.84 -28.01
C LYS A 76 6.01 -38.26 -27.54
N ASP A 77 6.12 -38.56 -26.25
CA ASP A 77 5.91 -39.89 -25.67
C ASP A 77 4.44 -40.33 -25.65
N GLN A 78 3.52 -39.38 -25.52
CA GLN A 78 2.08 -39.65 -25.40
C GLN A 78 1.34 -39.47 -26.74
N GLU A 79 2.07 -39.30 -27.85
CA GLU A 79 1.50 -38.98 -29.18
C GLU A 79 0.47 -37.85 -29.12
N LEU A 80 0.72 -36.85 -28.26
CA LEU A 80 -0.17 -35.69 -28.14
C LEU A 80 0.00 -34.81 -29.38
N ASN A 81 -1.10 -34.30 -29.90
CA ASN A 81 -1.08 -33.38 -31.03
C ASN A 81 -0.40 -32.07 -30.61
N PRO A 82 0.71 -31.63 -31.25
CA PRO A 82 1.40 -30.40 -30.88
C PRO A 82 0.59 -29.12 -31.12
N TRP A 83 -0.45 -29.21 -31.96
CA TRP A 83 -1.32 -28.10 -32.35
C TRP A 83 -2.63 -28.06 -31.56
N ASP A 84 -2.93 -29.13 -30.81
CA ASP A 84 -4.13 -29.26 -29.99
C ASP A 84 -3.84 -30.20 -28.81
N VAL A 85 -3.27 -29.63 -27.75
CA VAL A 85 -2.82 -30.40 -26.59
C VAL A 85 -3.95 -30.56 -25.59
N ASP A 86 -4.35 -31.81 -25.30
CA ASP A 86 -5.26 -32.11 -24.18
C ASP A 86 -4.59 -31.80 -22.83
N LEU A 87 -4.93 -30.64 -22.28
CA LEU A 87 -4.45 -30.15 -20.99
C LEU A 87 -4.76 -31.09 -19.83
N SER A 88 -5.86 -31.84 -19.90
CA SER A 88 -6.30 -32.73 -18.81
C SER A 88 -5.40 -33.96 -18.69
N THR A 89 -5.04 -34.55 -19.83
CA THR A 89 -4.09 -35.66 -19.91
C THR A 89 -2.68 -35.17 -19.66
N PHE A 90 -2.30 -34.04 -20.27
CA PHE A 90 -1.01 -33.40 -20.03
C PHE A 90 -0.75 -33.15 -18.55
N LEU A 91 -1.66 -32.49 -17.82
CA LEU A 91 -1.48 -32.20 -16.39
C LEU A 91 -1.33 -33.46 -15.53
N LYS A 92 -2.06 -34.54 -15.83
CA LYS A 92 -1.97 -35.81 -15.11
C LYS A 92 -0.59 -36.44 -15.27
N VAL A 93 -0.05 -36.46 -16.48
CA VAL A 93 1.27 -37.07 -16.76
C VAL A 93 2.40 -36.15 -16.31
N PHE A 94 2.29 -34.85 -16.57
CA PHE A 94 3.25 -33.82 -16.16
C PHE A 94 3.42 -33.79 -14.64
N THR A 95 2.33 -33.73 -13.86
CA THR A 95 2.40 -33.70 -12.39
C THR A 95 3.03 -34.98 -11.83
N LYS A 96 2.78 -36.15 -12.45
CA LYS A 96 3.43 -37.41 -12.06
C LYS A 96 4.94 -37.36 -12.30
N ARG A 97 5.40 -36.90 -13.47
CA ARG A 97 6.84 -36.78 -13.77
C ARG A 97 7.54 -35.73 -12.90
N VAL A 98 6.93 -34.56 -12.69
CA VAL A 98 7.47 -33.51 -11.81
C VAL A 98 7.69 -34.03 -10.38
N ARG A 99 6.79 -34.89 -9.86
CA ARG A 99 6.96 -35.51 -8.54
C ARG A 99 8.14 -36.49 -8.48
N LEU A 100 8.44 -37.19 -9.58
CA LEU A 100 9.54 -38.15 -9.65
C LEU A 100 10.90 -37.45 -9.80
N GLU A 101 10.95 -36.34 -10.54
CA GLU A 101 12.19 -35.62 -10.88
C GLU A 101 12.36 -34.30 -10.12
N ALA A 102 11.66 -34.13 -9.00
CA ALA A 102 11.51 -32.87 -8.27
C ALA A 102 12.82 -32.16 -7.91
N SER A 103 13.92 -32.89 -7.67
CA SER A 103 15.22 -32.30 -7.28
C SER A 103 16.01 -31.70 -8.44
N LYS A 104 15.66 -32.04 -9.68
CA LYS A 104 16.40 -31.62 -10.90
C LYS A 104 15.70 -30.50 -11.68
N LEU A 105 14.45 -30.22 -11.36
CA LEU A 105 13.58 -29.31 -12.12
C LEU A 105 13.41 -27.96 -11.41
N ASN A 106 13.05 -26.94 -12.17
CA ASN A 106 12.58 -25.67 -11.62
C ASN A 106 11.16 -25.83 -11.05
N LEU A 107 11.06 -26.23 -9.77
CA LEU A 107 9.78 -26.46 -9.09
C LEU A 107 8.87 -25.21 -9.06
N PRO A 108 9.36 -24.00 -8.76
CA PRO A 108 8.54 -22.78 -8.86
C PRO A 108 7.88 -22.57 -10.23
N ALA A 109 8.65 -22.69 -11.31
CA ALA A 109 8.13 -22.53 -12.67
C ALA A 109 7.14 -23.66 -13.03
N CYS A 110 7.46 -24.91 -12.68
CA CYS A 110 6.56 -26.06 -12.91
C CYS A 110 5.24 -25.92 -12.14
N GLY A 111 5.28 -25.44 -10.90
CA GLY A 111 4.08 -25.19 -10.10
C GLY A 111 3.21 -24.08 -10.68
N ARG A 112 3.83 -22.99 -11.16
CA ARG A 112 3.15 -21.90 -11.88
C ARG A 112 2.49 -22.39 -13.17
N LEU A 113 3.19 -23.22 -13.98
CA LEU A 113 2.60 -23.80 -15.18
C LEU A 113 1.42 -24.72 -14.87
N ILE A 114 1.50 -25.54 -13.82
CA ILE A 114 0.36 -26.36 -13.38
C ILE A 114 -0.84 -25.47 -13.01
N ARG A 115 -0.60 -24.36 -12.31
CA ARG A 115 -1.67 -23.40 -11.96
C ARG A 115 -2.29 -22.78 -13.22
N MET A 116 -1.50 -22.33 -14.18
CA MET A 116 -2.01 -21.69 -15.40
C MET A 116 -2.81 -22.68 -16.27
N ALA A 117 -2.31 -23.90 -16.45
CA ALA A 117 -3.05 -24.94 -17.16
C ALA A 117 -4.38 -25.29 -16.45
N TRP A 118 -4.41 -25.26 -15.11
CA TRP A 118 -5.66 -25.41 -14.37
C TRP A 118 -6.61 -24.22 -14.56
N GLU A 119 -6.11 -22.99 -14.61
CA GLU A 119 -6.92 -21.79 -14.85
C GLU A 119 -7.58 -21.82 -16.22
N VAL A 120 -6.85 -22.22 -17.26
CA VAL A 120 -7.39 -22.39 -18.61
C VAL A 120 -8.46 -23.48 -18.63
N LEU A 121 -8.19 -24.65 -18.04
CA LEU A 121 -9.19 -25.73 -17.94
C LEU A 121 -10.45 -25.29 -17.17
N ASN A 122 -10.28 -24.50 -16.10
CA ASN A 122 -11.38 -23.99 -15.32
C ASN A 122 -12.20 -22.95 -16.10
N GLN A 123 -11.55 -22.07 -16.87
CA GLN A 123 -12.23 -21.15 -17.77
C GLN A 123 -13.00 -21.88 -18.88
N GLN A 124 -12.40 -22.91 -19.49
CA GLN A 124 -13.06 -23.77 -20.46
C GLN A 124 -14.30 -24.43 -19.85
N ALA A 125 -14.18 -24.98 -18.63
CA ALA A 125 -15.30 -25.56 -17.92
C ALA A 125 -16.41 -24.53 -17.62
N ILE A 126 -16.06 -23.31 -17.20
CA ILE A 126 -17.04 -22.24 -16.96
C ILE A 126 -17.80 -21.87 -18.25
N VAL A 127 -17.10 -21.73 -19.37
CA VAL A 127 -17.73 -21.43 -20.67
C VAL A 127 -18.66 -22.57 -21.10
N LEU A 128 -18.27 -23.82 -20.84
CA LEU A 128 -19.13 -24.98 -21.07
C LEU A 128 -20.38 -24.93 -20.17
N PHE A 129 -20.24 -24.60 -18.89
CA PHE A 129 -21.37 -24.47 -17.97
C PHE A 129 -22.34 -23.36 -18.37
N ASP A 130 -21.83 -22.17 -18.72
CA ASP A 130 -22.65 -21.03 -19.15
C ASP A 130 -23.43 -21.38 -20.42
N ARG A 131 -22.80 -22.08 -21.38
CA ARG A 131 -23.48 -22.57 -22.58
C ARG A 131 -24.60 -23.55 -22.24
N VAL A 132 -24.34 -24.53 -21.38
CA VAL A 132 -25.35 -25.54 -20.98
C VAL A 132 -26.52 -24.86 -20.28
N GLN A 133 -26.26 -23.91 -19.38
CA GLN A 133 -27.31 -23.15 -18.71
C GLN A 133 -28.14 -22.31 -19.69
N ASN A 134 -27.49 -21.67 -20.67
CA ASN A 134 -28.20 -20.87 -21.68
C ASN A 134 -29.03 -21.72 -22.65
N MET A 135 -28.66 -22.99 -22.89
CA MET A 135 -29.51 -23.91 -23.67
C MET A 135 -30.83 -24.21 -22.95
N ASP A 136 -30.81 -24.38 -21.62
CA ASP A 136 -32.03 -24.63 -20.84
C ASP A 136 -32.98 -23.41 -20.83
N TYR A 137 -32.46 -22.20 -21.07
CA TYR A 137 -33.26 -20.97 -21.17
C TYR A 137 -33.81 -20.72 -22.58
N GLU A 138 -33.11 -21.11 -23.67
CA GLU A 138 -33.64 -20.93 -25.04
C GLU A 138 -34.92 -21.74 -25.28
N ASP A 139 -35.03 -22.93 -24.68
CA ASP A 139 -36.23 -23.78 -24.79
C ASP A 139 -37.48 -23.15 -24.12
N GLU A 140 -37.31 -22.32 -23.08
CA GLU A 140 -38.46 -21.64 -22.43
C GLU A 140 -39.00 -20.44 -23.22
N TRP A 141 -38.21 -19.83 -24.12
CA TRP A 141 -38.64 -18.69 -24.94
C TRP A 141 -39.34 -19.12 -26.24
N GLU A 142 -39.16 -20.38 -26.66
CA GLU A 142 -39.83 -20.95 -27.83
C GLU A 142 -41.29 -21.31 -27.53
N ASP A 143 -41.62 -21.62 -26.27
CA ASP A 143 -42.98 -21.98 -25.83
C ASP A 143 -43.95 -20.79 -25.68
N GLU A 144 -43.46 -19.53 -25.60
CA GLU A 144 -44.31 -18.34 -25.43
C GLU A 144 -44.65 -17.63 -26.76
N LEU A 145 -44.10 -18.09 -27.89
CA LEU A 145 -44.39 -17.60 -29.23
C LEU A 145 -45.18 -18.60 -30.10
N ASP A 146 -46.03 -19.44 -29.48
CA ASP A 146 -46.97 -20.31 -30.19
C ASP A 146 -48.18 -19.51 -30.71
N PHE A 147 -47.96 -18.70 -31.74
CA PHE A 147 -49.04 -18.05 -32.49
C PHE A 147 -48.70 -17.91 -33.97
N GLY A 148 -48.66 -19.05 -34.69
CA GLY A 148 -48.53 -19.01 -36.16
C GLY A 148 -48.22 -20.31 -36.90
N TRP A 149 -47.90 -21.42 -36.22
CA TRP A 149 -47.40 -22.64 -36.87
C TRP A 149 -48.46 -23.52 -37.56
N GLU A 150 -49.74 -23.16 -37.50
CA GLU A 150 -50.81 -23.96 -38.13
C GLU A 150 -51.16 -23.53 -39.57
N SER A 151 -50.57 -22.43 -40.09
CA SER A 151 -51.02 -21.80 -41.34
C SER A 151 -50.14 -22.05 -42.56
N ASP A 152 -48.85 -22.30 -42.40
CA ASP A 152 -47.92 -22.36 -43.54
C ASP A 152 -47.35 -23.77 -43.69
N TYR A 153 -48.17 -24.70 -44.17
CA TYR A 153 -47.65 -25.95 -44.72
C TYR A 153 -46.83 -25.59 -45.97
N ASP A 154 -45.50 -25.55 -45.84
CA ASP A 154 -44.62 -25.41 -46.99
C ASP A 154 -44.72 -26.71 -47.82
N ASP A 155 -45.05 -26.59 -49.09
CA ASP A 155 -45.07 -27.72 -50.04
C ASP A 155 -43.71 -28.44 -50.06
N GLN A 156 -42.61 -27.75 -49.76
CA GLN A 156 -41.28 -28.34 -49.62
C GLN A 156 -41.15 -29.29 -48.42
N ASP A 157 -41.75 -28.94 -47.28
CA ASP A 157 -41.71 -29.77 -46.06
C ASP A 157 -42.59 -31.03 -46.21
N TYR A 158 -43.72 -30.89 -46.89
CA TYR A 158 -44.55 -32.03 -47.27
C TYR A 158 -43.82 -32.97 -48.23
N LEU A 159 -43.12 -32.43 -49.23
CA LEU A 159 -42.31 -33.23 -50.17
C LEU A 159 -41.14 -33.93 -49.45
N PHE A 160 -40.48 -33.25 -48.52
CA PHE A 160 -39.41 -33.82 -47.72
C PHE A 160 -39.89 -34.99 -46.86
N THR A 161 -40.96 -34.80 -46.07
CA THR A 161 -41.52 -35.86 -45.21
C THR A 161 -42.06 -37.04 -46.02
N ALA A 162 -42.70 -36.79 -47.17
CA ALA A 162 -43.12 -37.84 -48.09
C ALA A 162 -41.93 -38.62 -48.69
N SER A 163 -40.83 -37.94 -49.04
CA SER A 163 -39.61 -38.59 -49.57
C SER A 163 -38.93 -39.51 -48.55
N ILE A 164 -39.00 -39.14 -47.25
CA ILE A 164 -38.52 -39.97 -46.14
C ILE A 164 -39.41 -41.20 -45.96
N LEU A 165 -40.74 -41.01 -45.96
CA LEU A 165 -41.72 -42.10 -45.85
C LEU A 165 -41.68 -43.09 -47.02
N HIS A 166 -41.32 -42.61 -48.21
CA HIS A 166 -41.14 -43.43 -49.41
C HIS A 166 -39.74 -44.05 -49.53
N GLY A 167 -38.81 -43.72 -48.63
CA GLY A 167 -37.46 -44.30 -48.60
C GLY A 167 -36.52 -43.76 -49.68
N GLU A 168 -36.88 -42.67 -50.36
CA GLU A 168 -36.03 -42.04 -51.39
C GLU A 168 -34.90 -41.20 -50.77
N ALA A 169 -35.02 -40.83 -49.50
CA ALA A 169 -34.04 -40.03 -48.76
C ALA A 169 -33.04 -40.86 -47.92
N ASP A 170 -33.07 -42.20 -48.00
CA ASP A 170 -32.30 -43.11 -47.13
C ASP A 170 -30.77 -42.95 -47.27
N GLU A 171 -30.29 -42.43 -48.40
CA GLU A 171 -28.87 -42.12 -48.63
C GLU A 171 -28.43 -40.80 -47.96
N ILE A 172 -29.34 -39.86 -47.75
CA ILE A 172 -29.05 -38.51 -47.23
C ILE A 172 -29.37 -38.43 -45.73
N LEU A 173 -30.31 -39.23 -45.23
CA LEU A 173 -30.72 -39.26 -43.82
C LEU A 173 -29.56 -39.48 -42.85
N PRO A 174 -28.60 -40.41 -43.08
CA PRO A 174 -27.45 -40.56 -42.20
C PRO A 174 -26.59 -39.29 -42.07
N SER A 175 -26.55 -38.45 -43.11
CA SER A 175 -25.82 -37.17 -43.11
C SER A 175 -26.59 -36.02 -42.45
N LEU A 176 -27.92 -36.10 -42.42
CA LEU A 176 -28.81 -35.14 -41.74
C LEU A 176 -28.86 -35.37 -40.22
N PHE A 177 -28.69 -36.62 -39.80
CA PHE A 177 -28.55 -37.01 -38.38
C PHE A 177 -27.09 -37.10 -37.93
N ASP A 178 -26.13 -36.86 -38.83
CA ASP A 178 -24.75 -36.61 -38.42
C ASP A 178 -24.78 -35.38 -37.50
N GLU A 179 -24.17 -35.51 -36.33
CA GLU A 179 -24.36 -34.53 -35.25
C GLU A 179 -24.17 -33.11 -35.79
N ARG A 180 -25.16 -32.22 -35.58
CA ARG A 180 -25.06 -30.79 -35.90
C ARG A 180 -23.66 -30.34 -35.50
N ILE A 181 -22.83 -30.03 -36.51
CA ILE A 181 -21.39 -29.74 -36.36
C ILE A 181 -21.19 -29.03 -35.03
N ARG A 182 -20.79 -29.81 -34.01
CA ARG A 182 -20.39 -29.22 -32.75
C ARG A 182 -19.15 -28.43 -33.14
N ARG A 183 -19.18 -27.11 -33.01
CA ARG A 183 -17.95 -26.35 -33.16
C ARG A 183 -17.02 -26.88 -32.08
N ASP A 184 -15.94 -27.52 -32.50
CA ASP A 184 -14.93 -28.03 -31.59
C ASP A 184 -14.47 -26.89 -30.67
N GLU A 185 -14.20 -27.31 -29.45
CA GLU A 185 -14.19 -26.50 -28.25
C GLU A 185 -13.06 -25.47 -28.25
N GLY A 186 -13.39 -24.18 -28.05
CA GLY A 186 -12.40 -23.13 -27.76
C GLY A 186 -11.29 -22.95 -28.82
N ARG A 187 -10.29 -22.11 -28.51
CA ARG A 187 -9.03 -22.09 -29.27
C ARG A 187 -8.22 -23.31 -28.79
N PRO A 188 -7.72 -24.17 -29.68
CA PRO A 188 -6.85 -25.27 -29.28
C PRO A 188 -5.56 -24.71 -28.69
N VAL A 189 -5.06 -25.33 -27.62
CA VAL A 189 -3.82 -24.91 -26.96
C VAL A 189 -2.65 -25.55 -27.70
N THR A 190 -1.75 -24.72 -28.24
CA THR A 190 -0.57 -25.22 -28.96
C THR A 190 0.60 -25.49 -28.02
N LEU A 191 1.55 -26.31 -28.49
CA LEU A 191 2.82 -26.51 -27.81
C LEU A 191 3.61 -25.20 -27.66
N GLY A 192 3.53 -24.30 -28.65
CA GLY A 192 4.15 -22.97 -28.56
C GLY A 192 3.55 -22.14 -27.43
N GLU A 193 2.24 -22.19 -27.23
CA GLU A 193 1.53 -21.53 -26.12
C GLU A 193 1.91 -22.13 -24.75
N LEU A 194 2.11 -23.45 -24.66
CA LEU A 194 2.62 -24.07 -23.43
C LEU A 194 4.06 -23.65 -23.12
N LEU A 195 4.92 -23.53 -24.14
CA LEU A 195 6.31 -23.11 -23.97
C LEU A 195 6.44 -21.62 -23.65
N SER A 196 5.61 -20.76 -24.24
CA SER A 196 5.54 -19.34 -23.89
C SER A 196 5.02 -19.16 -22.46
N ALA A 197 3.91 -19.81 -22.12
CA ALA A 197 3.40 -19.78 -20.75
C ALA A 197 4.44 -20.33 -19.75
N PHE A 198 5.20 -21.37 -20.11
CA PHE A 198 6.27 -21.88 -19.25
C PHE A 198 7.39 -20.86 -19.03
N LYS A 199 7.76 -20.10 -20.07
CA LYS A 199 8.73 -19.00 -19.97
C LYS A 199 8.21 -17.93 -19.01
N ASP A 200 6.97 -17.48 -19.19
CA ASP A 200 6.35 -16.47 -18.32
C ASP A 200 6.32 -16.94 -16.85
N ALA A 201 5.99 -18.21 -16.62
CA ALA A 201 6.03 -18.82 -15.29
C ALA A 201 7.43 -18.83 -14.65
N ALA A 202 8.48 -18.99 -15.47
CA ALA A 202 9.86 -18.98 -15.01
C ALA A 202 10.33 -17.56 -14.68
N ASP A 203 10.06 -16.60 -15.56
CA ASP A 203 10.40 -15.19 -15.37
C ASP A 203 9.71 -14.62 -14.11
N ASP A 204 8.42 -14.94 -13.91
CA ASP A 204 7.66 -14.62 -12.68
C ASP A 204 8.33 -15.19 -11.42
N ALA A 205 8.79 -16.44 -11.50
CA ALA A 205 9.40 -17.12 -10.35
C ALA A 205 10.78 -16.52 -10.03
N GLU A 206 11.55 -16.12 -11.03
CA GLU A 206 12.82 -15.41 -10.84
C GLU A 206 12.60 -14.02 -10.25
N GLU A 207 11.61 -13.28 -10.74
CA GLU A 207 11.27 -11.96 -10.22
C GLU A 207 10.86 -12.04 -8.73
N LEU A 208 10.05 -13.04 -8.37
CA LEU A 208 9.71 -13.27 -6.97
C LEU A 208 10.93 -13.58 -6.11
N LYS A 209 11.86 -14.41 -6.59
CA LYS A 209 13.10 -14.72 -5.87
C LYS A 209 13.95 -13.46 -5.65
N ILE A 210 14.03 -12.57 -6.63
CA ILE A 210 14.73 -11.29 -6.52
C ILE A 210 14.04 -10.39 -5.50
N ARG A 211 12.70 -10.28 -5.54
CA ARG A 211 11.92 -9.49 -4.57
C ARG A 211 12.11 -10.00 -3.14
N GLU A 212 12.13 -11.31 -2.92
CA GLU A 212 12.36 -11.90 -1.60
C GLU A 212 13.77 -11.65 -1.08
N ALA A 213 14.78 -11.78 -1.95
CA ALA A 213 16.16 -11.45 -1.61
C ALA A 213 16.30 -9.97 -1.22
N ASN A 214 15.66 -9.07 -1.96
CA ASN A 214 15.63 -7.64 -1.64
C ASN A 214 14.92 -7.38 -0.31
N ARG A 215 13.77 -8.02 -0.05
CA ARG A 215 13.06 -7.92 1.25
C ARG A 215 13.95 -8.34 2.42
N LEU A 216 14.71 -9.43 2.27
CA LEU A 216 15.63 -9.91 3.31
C LEU A 216 16.82 -8.96 3.51
N ALA A 217 17.41 -8.47 2.43
CA ALA A 217 18.50 -7.50 2.48
C ALA A 217 18.05 -6.20 3.15
N HIS A 218 16.88 -5.68 2.77
CA HIS A 218 16.32 -4.49 3.37
C HIS A 218 15.96 -4.69 4.85
N GLN A 219 15.46 -5.87 5.24
CA GLN A 219 15.22 -6.19 6.64
C GLN A 219 16.51 -6.19 7.46
N ALA A 220 17.62 -6.70 6.91
CA ALA A 220 18.93 -6.66 7.56
C ALA A 220 19.45 -5.22 7.69
N GLU A 221 19.31 -4.42 6.63
CA GLU A 221 19.68 -3.00 6.59
C GLU A 221 18.89 -2.18 7.62
N LEU A 222 17.57 -2.38 7.70
CA LEU A 222 16.72 -1.75 8.71
C LEU A 222 17.10 -2.16 10.13
N GLY A 223 17.49 -3.42 10.34
CA GLY A 223 17.98 -3.89 11.64
C GLY A 223 19.25 -3.16 12.07
N GLU A 224 20.18 -2.96 11.15
CA GLU A 224 21.41 -2.18 11.38
C GLU A 224 21.08 -0.71 11.66
N TYR A 225 20.22 -0.08 10.87
CA TYR A 225 19.79 1.30 11.14
C TYR A 225 19.10 1.45 12.49
N LEU A 226 18.18 0.55 12.86
CA LEU A 226 17.51 0.56 14.17
C LEU A 226 18.52 0.47 15.32
N SER A 227 19.55 -0.36 15.19
CA SER A 227 20.61 -0.45 16.19
C SER A 227 21.42 0.85 16.33
N ASN A 228 21.66 1.55 15.20
CA ASN A 228 22.37 2.82 15.17
C ASN A 228 21.51 4.02 15.61
N VAL A 229 20.17 3.94 15.48
CA VAL A 229 19.24 4.98 15.96
C VAL A 229 19.28 5.08 17.49
N GLY A 230 19.47 3.98 18.22
CA GLY A 230 19.64 4.02 19.68
C GLY A 230 20.87 4.83 20.14
N GLY A 231 21.92 4.92 19.32
CA GLY A 231 23.11 5.73 19.61
C GLY A 231 23.03 7.19 19.15
N ARG A 232 22.13 7.52 18.21
CA ARG A 232 21.91 8.89 17.67
C ARG A 232 20.64 9.55 18.19
N MET A 233 19.81 8.83 18.93
CA MET A 233 18.73 9.42 19.70
C MET A 233 19.36 10.13 20.90
N HIS A 234 19.80 11.36 20.67
CA HIS A 234 20.21 12.28 21.71
C HIS A 234 19.12 12.29 22.78
N ASN A 235 19.44 11.87 24.01
CA ASN A 235 18.57 12.12 25.16
C ASN A 235 18.63 13.62 25.44
N GLU A 236 17.85 14.43 24.72
CA GLU A 236 17.61 15.83 25.04
C GLU A 236 16.80 15.90 26.35
N ASP A 237 17.48 15.70 27.47
CA ASP A 237 16.93 15.91 28.80
C ASP A 237 16.98 17.41 29.14
N LEU A 238 16.00 18.14 28.63
CA LEU A 238 15.88 19.59 28.83
C LEU A 238 15.87 19.98 30.33
N GLU A 239 15.29 19.15 31.21
CA GLU A 239 15.25 19.45 32.64
C GLU A 239 16.60 19.16 33.31
N GLY A 240 17.27 18.07 32.90
CA GLY A 240 18.65 17.78 33.26
C GLY A 240 19.62 18.90 32.85
N ASP A 241 19.45 19.46 31.65
CA ASP A 241 20.29 20.55 31.16
C ASP A 241 20.06 21.87 31.91
N ILE A 242 18.81 22.15 32.30
CA ILE A 242 18.49 23.30 33.19
C ILE A 242 19.16 23.11 34.56
N PHE A 243 19.10 21.91 35.14
CA PHE A 243 19.75 21.60 36.42
C PHE A 243 21.27 21.74 36.35
N ARG A 244 21.90 21.23 35.28
CA ARG A 244 23.34 21.36 35.03
C ARG A 244 23.75 22.82 34.88
N CYS A 245 22.99 23.61 34.13
CA CYS A 245 23.26 25.04 33.95
C CYS A 245 23.06 25.84 35.23
N TRP A 246 22.05 25.52 36.05
CA TRP A 246 21.89 26.14 37.36
C TRP A 246 23.07 25.82 38.29
N THR A 247 23.53 24.56 38.28
CA THR A 247 24.69 24.12 39.07
C THR A 247 25.98 24.82 38.60
N ALA A 248 26.17 24.97 37.28
CA ALA A 248 27.27 25.71 36.70
C ALA A 248 27.24 27.19 37.12
N LEU A 249 26.07 27.84 37.04
CA LEU A 249 25.87 29.22 37.48
C LEU A 249 26.27 29.38 38.96
N ARG A 250 25.79 28.50 39.84
CA ARG A 250 26.12 28.50 41.27
C ARG A 250 27.61 28.33 41.55
N ARG A 251 28.27 27.38 40.87
CA ARG A 251 29.72 27.17 41.00
C ARG A 251 30.49 28.43 40.58
N THR A 252 30.05 29.09 39.52
CA THR A 252 30.68 30.31 39.01
C THR A 252 30.45 31.49 39.96
N CYS A 253 29.23 31.69 40.47
CA CYS A 253 28.93 32.71 41.49
C CYS A 253 29.77 32.51 42.77
N ASN A 254 29.93 31.27 43.22
CA ASN A 254 30.77 30.95 44.38
C ASN A 254 32.26 31.22 44.12
N LYS A 255 32.76 30.96 42.90
CA LYS A 255 34.15 31.25 42.50
C LYS A 255 34.44 32.76 42.46
N HIS A 256 33.50 33.55 41.94
CA HIS A 256 33.67 35.00 41.79
C HIS A 256 33.24 35.81 43.03
N GLY A 257 32.55 35.19 44.00
CA GLY A 257 32.07 35.87 45.22
C GLY A 257 31.03 36.96 44.96
N SER A 258 30.38 36.94 43.80
CA SER A 258 29.40 37.93 43.34
C SER A 258 28.16 37.21 42.80
N PRO A 259 26.94 37.73 43.05
CA PRO A 259 25.71 37.18 42.50
C PRO A 259 25.57 37.45 40.99
N LYS A 260 26.31 38.43 40.44
CA LYS A 260 26.34 38.81 39.01
C LYS A 260 27.64 38.32 38.37
N VAL A 261 27.54 37.52 37.30
CA VAL A 261 28.66 36.83 36.62
C VAL A 261 28.47 36.85 35.09
N ARG A 262 29.55 36.75 34.31
CA ARG A 262 29.49 36.71 32.83
C ARG A 262 29.02 35.35 32.34
N VAL A 263 28.20 35.32 31.27
CA VAL A 263 27.69 34.07 30.68
C VAL A 263 28.82 33.18 30.18
N ILE A 264 29.90 33.76 29.65
CA ILE A 264 31.02 32.99 29.10
C ILE A 264 31.74 32.16 30.17
N ASP A 265 31.80 32.66 31.40
CA ASP A 265 32.41 31.97 32.53
C ASP A 265 31.52 30.79 32.97
N VAL A 266 30.18 30.93 32.88
CA VAL A 266 29.20 29.86 33.14
C VAL A 266 29.24 28.77 32.07
N ILE A 267 29.39 29.14 30.79
CA ILE A 267 29.55 28.20 29.67
C ILE A 267 30.79 27.33 29.89
N GLY A 268 31.90 27.94 30.33
CA GLY A 268 33.13 27.21 30.63
C GLY A 268 32.96 26.16 31.74
N GLU A 269 32.27 26.52 32.83
CA GLU A 269 31.98 25.57 33.91
C GLU A 269 30.98 24.48 33.51
N LEU A 270 30.01 24.80 32.65
CA LEU A 270 29.07 23.81 32.12
C LEU A 270 29.78 22.79 31.23
N GLY A 271 30.71 23.24 30.38
CA GLY A 271 31.53 22.35 29.56
C GLY A 271 32.27 21.30 30.39
N LEU A 272 32.85 21.70 31.52
CA LEU A 272 33.52 20.79 32.45
C LEU A 272 32.58 19.76 33.11
N ILE A 273 31.32 20.14 33.37
CA ILE A 273 30.31 19.22 33.92
C ILE A 273 29.90 18.20 32.86
N LEU A 274 29.68 18.65 31.62
CA LEU A 274 29.31 17.79 30.51
C LEU A 274 30.42 16.78 30.15
N GLU A 275 31.69 17.22 30.19
CA GLU A 275 32.86 16.34 29.98
C GLU A 275 32.99 15.26 31.07
N GLN A 276 32.61 15.58 32.33
CA GLN A 276 32.67 14.62 33.44
C GLN A 276 31.56 13.57 33.39
N GLU A 277 30.38 13.92 32.89
CA GLU A 277 29.22 13.03 32.86
C GLU A 277 29.14 12.18 31.58
N ASN A 278 29.50 12.74 30.42
CA ASN A 278 29.35 12.08 29.13
C ASN A 278 30.67 11.49 28.58
N GLY A 279 31.81 11.74 29.24
CA GLY A 279 33.14 11.31 28.78
C GLY A 279 33.72 12.23 27.68
N THR A 280 35.02 12.06 27.40
CA THR A 280 35.71 12.82 26.33
C THR A 280 35.49 12.16 24.97
N GLU A 281 34.55 12.66 24.16
CA GLU A 281 34.51 12.39 22.72
C GLU A 281 35.05 13.58 21.91
N VAL A 282 35.77 13.26 20.83
CA VAL A 282 36.85 14.07 20.25
C VAL A 282 36.38 15.20 19.32
N ASP A 283 35.09 15.30 18.96
CA ASP A 283 34.65 16.34 18.03
C ASP A 283 33.15 16.66 18.17
N GLY A 284 32.80 17.90 18.52
CA GLY A 284 31.41 18.40 18.44
C GLY A 284 30.84 19.14 19.67
N TYR A 285 31.27 18.81 20.89
CA TYR A 285 30.66 19.39 22.10
C TYR A 285 30.89 20.90 22.28
N GLY A 286 31.91 21.49 21.65
CA GLY A 286 32.16 22.93 21.78
C GLY A 286 31.05 23.80 21.19
N GLU A 287 30.31 23.30 20.20
CA GLU A 287 29.15 23.99 19.63
C GLU A 287 27.86 23.58 20.35
N GLU A 288 27.70 22.29 20.67
CA GLU A 288 26.55 21.78 21.40
C GLU A 288 26.47 22.36 22.82
N ALA A 289 27.57 22.46 23.55
CA ALA A 289 27.63 23.09 24.87
C ALA A 289 27.30 24.59 24.81
N LYS A 290 27.65 25.29 23.71
CA LYS A 290 27.25 26.69 23.51
C LYS A 290 25.74 26.80 23.28
N VAL A 291 25.17 25.92 22.46
CA VAL A 291 23.73 25.89 22.16
C VAL A 291 22.92 25.48 23.40
N ALA A 292 23.30 24.38 24.06
CA ALA A 292 22.67 23.91 25.28
C ALA A 292 22.78 24.94 26.41
N SER A 293 23.96 25.55 26.60
CA SER A 293 24.12 26.62 27.59
C SER A 293 23.29 27.85 27.26
N PHE A 294 23.12 28.20 25.98
CA PHE A 294 22.29 29.33 25.57
C PHE A 294 20.80 29.05 25.80
N ILE A 295 20.32 27.89 25.37
CA ILE A 295 18.94 27.44 25.56
C ILE A 295 18.61 27.36 27.05
N ALA A 296 19.49 26.74 27.84
CA ALA A 296 19.31 26.65 29.29
C ALA A 296 19.41 28.02 29.97
N SER A 297 20.26 28.96 29.52
CA SER A 297 20.29 30.34 30.03
C SER A 297 18.97 31.08 29.74
N LEU A 298 18.39 30.86 28.57
CA LEU A 298 17.07 31.37 28.22
C LEU A 298 15.98 30.75 29.12
N PHE A 299 16.05 29.46 29.42
CA PHE A 299 15.11 28.80 30.32
C PHE A 299 15.26 29.25 31.78
N LEU A 300 16.50 29.42 32.26
CA LEU A 300 16.77 29.95 33.60
C LEU A 300 16.19 31.36 33.76
N THR A 301 16.32 32.20 32.73
CA THR A 301 15.77 33.56 32.75
C THR A 301 14.25 33.59 32.60
N HIS A 302 13.70 32.81 31.67
CA HIS A 302 12.25 32.70 31.49
C HIS A 302 11.53 32.10 32.70
N ARG A 303 12.13 31.09 33.35
CA ARG A 303 11.54 30.52 34.56
C ARG A 303 11.70 31.43 35.78
N GLY A 304 12.71 32.30 35.83
CA GLY A 304 12.93 33.26 36.91
C GLY A 304 13.97 32.79 37.94
N PHE A 305 14.88 31.91 37.53
CA PHE A 305 16.05 31.52 38.33
C PHE A 305 17.13 32.59 38.32
N ALA A 306 17.34 33.22 37.16
CA ALA A 306 18.38 34.21 36.94
C ALA A 306 17.85 35.40 36.14
N LEU A 307 18.48 36.57 36.31
CA LEU A 307 18.21 37.76 35.51
C LEU A 307 19.35 37.96 34.51
N ILE A 308 19.01 38.22 33.25
CA ILE A 308 19.97 38.59 32.22
C ILE A 308 20.05 40.11 32.10
N SER A 309 21.27 40.65 32.12
CA SER A 309 21.53 42.07 31.92
C SER A 309 22.73 42.27 30.99
N GLN A 310 22.70 43.33 30.20
CA GLN A 310 23.81 43.75 29.34
C GLN A 310 24.01 45.24 29.55
N ASP A 311 25.19 45.64 30.04
CA ASP A 311 25.44 47.02 30.43
C ASP A 311 25.66 47.94 29.20
N GLU A 312 26.23 47.41 28.09
CA GLU A 312 26.40 48.13 26.81
C GLU A 312 25.76 47.36 25.65
N VAL A 313 24.73 47.93 25.02
CA VAL A 313 24.02 47.29 23.89
C VAL A 313 24.53 47.86 22.56
N PRO A 314 24.88 47.03 21.54
CA PRO A 314 24.77 45.56 21.48
C PRO A 314 26.07 44.80 21.79
N TYR A 315 27.19 45.47 22.04
CA TYR A 315 28.53 44.87 22.05
C TYR A 315 29.12 44.55 23.43
N GLY A 316 28.39 44.78 24.52
CA GLY A 316 28.85 44.53 25.89
C GLY A 316 28.70 43.08 26.33
N ASP A 317 29.42 42.70 27.40
CA ASP A 317 29.32 41.36 27.98
C ASP A 317 27.92 41.10 28.56
N ILE A 318 27.40 39.91 28.29
CA ILE A 318 26.13 39.45 28.87
C ILE A 318 26.39 38.94 30.28
N MET A 319 25.63 39.46 31.23
CA MET A 319 25.73 39.16 32.65
C MET A 319 24.49 38.38 33.10
N LEU A 320 24.70 37.30 33.85
CA LEU A 320 23.67 36.55 34.56
C LEU A 320 23.77 36.86 36.05
N GLU A 321 22.64 37.22 36.65
CA GLU A 321 22.51 37.44 38.09
C GLU A 321 21.60 36.37 38.70
N ASP A 322 22.08 35.68 39.74
CA ASP A 322 21.29 34.71 40.50
C ASP A 322 20.31 35.43 41.43
N LEU A 323 19.00 35.21 41.23
CA LEU A 323 17.94 35.84 42.01
C LEU A 323 17.72 35.18 43.38
N TRP A 324 18.26 33.98 43.59
CA TRP A 324 17.97 33.15 44.76
C TRP A 324 19.23 32.75 45.54
N PRO A 325 20.14 33.68 45.90
CA PRO A 325 21.45 33.33 46.47
C PRO A 325 21.37 32.50 47.76
N ASN A 326 20.27 32.61 48.51
CA ASN A 326 20.07 32.02 49.84
C ASN A 326 19.49 30.60 49.85
N ILE A 327 19.11 30.02 48.70
CA ILE A 327 18.45 28.69 48.63
C ILE A 327 19.39 27.65 48.01
N ALA A 328 19.79 26.64 48.78
CA ALA A 328 20.80 25.66 48.35
C ALA A 328 20.25 24.53 47.44
N GLU A 329 18.93 24.29 47.44
CA GLU A 329 18.30 23.16 46.75
C GLU A 329 17.49 23.62 45.53
N PHE A 330 17.68 22.95 44.38
CA PHE A 330 17.05 23.31 43.11
C PHE A 330 15.53 23.20 43.15
N ASP A 331 15.01 22.12 43.75
CA ASP A 331 13.57 21.85 43.85
C ASP A 331 12.85 22.91 44.69
N GLU A 332 13.52 23.46 45.70
CA GLU A 332 12.94 24.51 46.55
C GLU A 332 12.83 25.85 45.82
N VAL A 333 13.81 26.17 44.96
CA VAL A 333 13.73 27.36 44.10
C VAL A 333 12.58 27.21 43.09
N ASN A 334 12.43 26.02 42.50
CA ASN A 334 11.32 25.70 41.59
C ASN A 334 9.96 25.92 42.25
N ARG A 335 9.74 25.34 43.44
CA ARG A 335 8.49 25.53 44.19
C ARG A 335 8.19 27.00 44.47
N ARG A 336 9.20 27.79 44.84
CA ARG A 336 9.03 29.20 45.16
C ARG A 336 8.68 30.05 43.92
N ILE A 337 9.27 29.70 42.78
CA ILE A 337 8.96 30.33 41.50
C ILE A 337 7.52 30.02 41.07
N GLU A 338 7.09 28.76 41.18
CA GLU A 338 5.71 28.36 40.86
C GLU A 338 4.67 29.02 41.77
N GLU A 339 4.97 29.11 43.07
CA GLU A 339 4.13 29.82 44.04
C GLU A 339 3.99 31.30 43.67
N ASN A 340 5.11 31.99 43.38
CA ASN A 340 5.10 33.38 42.95
C ASN A 340 4.32 33.59 41.64
N LYS A 341 4.45 32.67 40.67
CA LYS A 341 3.68 32.72 39.42
C LYS A 341 2.19 32.52 39.65
N ARG A 342 1.80 31.59 40.54
CA ARG A 342 0.41 31.40 40.96
C ARG A 342 -0.14 32.67 41.60
N LEU A 343 0.57 33.25 42.57
CA LEU A 343 0.17 34.48 43.24
C LEU A 343 0.04 35.66 42.26
N GLN A 344 0.95 35.80 41.30
CA GLN A 344 0.85 36.83 40.24
C GLN A 344 -0.33 36.57 39.30
N SER A 345 -0.61 35.32 38.94
CA SER A 345 -1.79 34.97 38.11
C SER A 345 -3.10 35.22 38.84
N GLU A 346 -3.15 34.93 40.15
CA GLU A 346 -4.31 35.17 41.02
C GLU A 346 -4.53 36.69 41.24
N ALA A 347 -3.45 37.47 41.36
CA ALA A 347 -3.48 38.93 41.41
C ALA A 347 -3.96 39.55 40.07
N ASN A 348 -3.45 39.07 38.93
CA ASN A 348 -3.87 39.55 37.61
C ASN A 348 -5.31 39.17 37.27
N ASN A 349 -5.83 38.08 37.84
CA ASN A 349 -7.25 37.70 37.72
C ASN A 349 -8.18 38.50 38.65
N THR A 350 -7.65 39.10 39.71
CA THR A 350 -8.43 39.96 40.63
C THR A 350 -8.46 41.42 40.19
N GLU A 351 -7.53 41.86 39.35
CA GLU A 351 -7.65 43.13 38.62
C GLU A 351 -8.68 42.98 37.49
N GLU A 352 -9.93 43.34 37.77
CA GLU A 352 -11.00 43.38 36.76
C GLU A 352 -10.57 44.27 35.58
N THR A 353 -10.37 43.66 34.41
CA THR A 353 -10.04 44.39 33.18
C THR A 353 -11.08 45.48 32.91
N GLY A 354 -10.63 46.65 32.43
CA GLY A 354 -11.51 47.83 32.29
C GLY A 354 -12.79 47.55 31.49
N SER A 355 -12.74 46.65 30.51
CA SER A 355 -13.90 46.22 29.71
C SER A 355 -15.00 45.54 30.55
N VAL A 356 -14.63 44.71 31.53
CA VAL A 356 -15.55 44.02 32.44
C VAL A 356 -16.22 45.04 33.39
N GLN A 357 -15.47 46.03 33.87
CA GLN A 357 -16.02 47.11 34.69
C GLN A 357 -17.02 47.99 33.90
N PHE A 358 -16.74 48.29 32.63
CA PHE A 358 -17.67 49.03 31.76
C PHE A 358 -18.93 48.22 31.44
N ALA A 359 -18.80 46.90 31.23
CA ALA A 359 -19.94 46.00 31.00
C ALA A 359 -20.86 45.94 32.22
N LYS A 360 -20.31 45.83 33.44
CA LYS A 360 -21.08 45.88 34.69
C LYS A 360 -21.84 47.19 34.86
N LYS A 361 -21.19 48.34 34.67
CA LYS A 361 -21.85 49.67 34.73
C LYS A 361 -22.95 49.84 33.69
N ARG A 362 -22.76 49.30 32.47
CA ARG A 362 -23.77 49.36 31.40
C ARG A 362 -24.97 48.47 31.72
N ALA A 363 -24.74 47.28 32.27
CA ALA A 363 -25.81 46.37 32.71
C ALA A 363 -26.62 46.97 33.86
N GLU A 364 -25.98 47.59 34.85
CA GLU A 364 -26.65 48.29 35.95
C GLU A 364 -27.51 49.46 35.44
N LYS A 365 -26.98 50.26 34.51
CA LYS A 365 -27.73 51.35 33.88
C LYS A 365 -28.92 50.86 33.05
N LEU A 366 -28.79 49.70 32.41
CA LEU A 366 -29.89 49.08 31.65
C LEU A 366 -31.00 48.60 32.60
N ARG A 367 -30.63 47.91 33.69
CA ARG A 367 -31.59 47.45 34.71
C ARG A 367 -32.36 48.60 35.33
N LEU A 368 -31.67 49.69 35.69
CA LEU A 368 -32.32 50.87 36.26
C LEU A 368 -33.27 51.56 35.26
N ARG A 369 -32.97 51.45 33.96
CA ARG A 369 -33.82 51.98 32.89
C ARG A 369 -35.04 51.10 32.65
N GLU A 370 -34.89 49.77 32.67
CA GLU A 370 -36.01 48.83 32.59
C GLU A 370 -36.96 48.96 33.79
N GLU A 371 -36.44 49.12 35.01
CA GLU A 371 -37.26 49.37 36.21
C GLU A 371 -38.03 50.68 36.10
N LYS A 372 -37.40 51.74 35.58
CA LYS A 372 -38.08 53.02 35.32
C LYS A 372 -39.14 52.90 34.22
N GLU A 373 -38.86 52.17 33.14
CA GLU A 373 -39.84 51.94 32.06
C GLU A 373 -41.02 51.09 32.55
N ARG A 374 -40.80 50.12 33.44
CA ARG A 374 -41.90 49.36 34.08
C ARG A 374 -42.74 50.25 34.98
N ALA A 375 -42.11 51.04 35.85
CA ALA A 375 -42.82 51.99 36.71
C ALA A 375 -43.61 53.03 35.90
N ALA A 376 -43.08 53.50 34.77
CA ALA A 376 -43.79 54.41 33.87
C ALA A 376 -45.00 53.74 33.21
N ARG A 377 -44.89 52.48 32.75
CA ARG A 377 -46.03 51.73 32.21
C ARG A 377 -47.10 51.46 33.27
N GLU A 378 -46.72 51.13 34.49
CA GLU A 378 -47.67 50.99 35.60
C GLU A 378 -48.39 52.31 35.89
N GLN A 379 -47.70 53.45 35.83
CA GLN A 379 -48.32 54.78 35.95
C GLN A 379 -49.26 55.10 34.78
N GLU A 380 -48.88 54.77 33.54
CA GLU A 380 -49.74 54.97 32.36
C GLU A 380 -50.99 54.09 32.41
N LEU A 381 -50.88 52.83 32.82
CA LEU A 381 -52.01 51.94 33.03
C LEU A 381 -52.95 52.46 34.12
N ALA A 382 -52.40 52.94 35.24
CA ALA A 382 -53.20 53.57 36.30
C ALA A 382 -53.92 54.85 35.81
N LEU A 383 -53.30 55.63 34.93
CA LEU A 383 -53.91 56.81 34.29
C LEU A 383 -54.97 56.45 33.24
N GLN A 384 -54.81 55.32 32.54
CA GLN A 384 -55.84 54.80 31.64
C GLN A 384 -57.03 54.26 32.41
N ASP A 385 -56.81 53.53 33.50
CA ASP A 385 -57.87 53.07 34.40
C ASP A 385 -58.60 54.27 35.03
N SER A 386 -57.89 55.31 35.48
CA SER A 386 -58.55 56.51 36.01
C SER A 386 -59.38 57.25 34.95
N LYS A 387 -58.90 57.36 33.71
CA LYS A 387 -59.68 57.92 32.59
C LYS A 387 -60.86 57.05 32.18
N ALA A 388 -60.75 55.73 32.28
CA ALA A 388 -61.86 54.81 32.03
C ALA A 388 -62.95 54.94 33.10
N LEU A 389 -62.57 55.21 34.35
CA LEU A 389 -63.49 55.54 35.44
C LEU A 389 -64.14 56.93 35.28
N GLU A 390 -63.42 57.95 34.83
CA GLU A 390 -63.98 59.29 34.54
C GLU A 390 -65.01 59.27 33.37
N GLY A 391 -64.90 58.32 32.44
CA GLY A 391 -65.84 58.13 31.33
C GLY A 391 -67.19 57.51 31.73
N HIS A 392 -67.34 57.03 32.97
CA HIS A 392 -68.51 56.28 33.46
C HIS A 392 -69.32 57.01 34.55
N ASP A 393 -69.09 58.31 34.77
CA ASP A 393 -69.79 59.07 35.83
C ASP A 393 -71.14 59.70 35.38
N TRP A 394 -71.71 59.24 34.26
CA TRP A 394 -73.06 59.64 33.77
C TRP A 394 -74.11 58.53 33.87
N LEU A 395 -73.81 57.43 34.57
CA LEU A 395 -74.69 56.26 34.68
C LEU A 395 -74.82 55.76 36.12
N VAL A 396 -75.29 56.64 37.03
CA VAL A 396 -76.01 56.24 38.24
C VAL A 396 -77.13 57.27 38.49
N GLU A 397 -78.37 56.77 38.47
CA GLU A 397 -79.59 57.37 39.04
C GLU A 397 -79.59 57.35 40.57
#